data_AF-A0A803RC14-F1
#
_entry.id   AF-A0A803RC14-F1
#
_cell.length_a   1.000
_cell.length_b   1.000
_cell.length_c   1.000
_cell.angle_alpha   90.00
_cell.angle_beta   90.00
_cell.angle_gamma   90.00
#
_symmetry.space_group_name_H-M   'P 1'
#
loop_
_entity.id
_entity.type
_entity.pdbx_description
1 polymer ?
#
loop_
_entity_poly.entity_id
_entity_poly.type
_entity_poly.pdbx_seq_one_letter_code
_entity_poly.pdbx_strand_id
1 'polypeptide(L)'
;MAWVSPTSSSSSAIALPSKFTSTSQHHHLSSPFSSSFRVLCCTGSSSRSIPITSHLKFSLHDALDSSGIQTSHAREAREGFCSQIEKLSDIERETSISINRHVDLGKTALYIAAEDDSLVSHSSVPLPVDAFVDRLDDLSMGYCSHYNSASRSSPENFLDSLENYLYDKKGFRRSNTKFQLEPRSLYLHTVLTHRSGSLTMLSLIYSEILKMLRLWGLLDFDVEIFFPHDFHSLPRGYHKLKSKESDHSHVLTSQALLVEIVVFDLHLLRLLNIG
;
A
#
# COMPACT_ATOMS: atom_id res chain seq x y z
N MET A 1 -21.05 54.66 -55.51
CA MET A 1 -22.28 55.45 -55.35
C MET A 1 -23.04 54.80 -54.19
N ALA A 2 -22.88 55.33 -52.98
CA ALA A 2 -23.82 56.25 -52.31
C ALA A 2 -25.04 55.51 -51.72
N TRP A 3 -25.49 55.70 -50.48
CA TRP A 3 -25.22 56.68 -49.42
C TRP A 3 -25.87 56.17 -48.10
N VAL A 4 -25.24 56.48 -46.95
CA VAL A 4 -25.85 57.05 -45.71
C VAL A 4 -26.62 56.17 -44.71
N SER A 5 -25.98 55.96 -43.54
CA SER A 5 -26.56 55.90 -42.18
C SER A 5 -27.02 57.29 -41.72
N PRO A 6 -27.89 57.47 -40.69
CA PRO A 6 -27.37 57.68 -39.33
C PRO A 6 -28.39 57.22 -38.25
N THR A 7 -28.25 57.30 -36.92
CA THR A 7 -27.49 58.12 -35.97
C THR A 7 -27.69 57.44 -34.59
N SER A 8 -26.63 57.17 -33.83
CA SER A 8 -26.20 57.92 -32.62
C SER A 8 -26.98 57.52 -31.34
N SER A 9 -26.43 57.49 -30.13
CA SER A 9 -25.33 58.27 -29.55
C SER A 9 -24.91 57.54 -28.24
N SER A 10 -23.62 57.30 -28.00
CA SER A 10 -22.69 58.14 -27.19
C SER A 10 -22.75 57.88 -25.68
N SER A 11 -21.68 57.84 -24.89
CA SER A 11 -20.24 57.91 -25.14
C SER A 11 -19.47 57.68 -23.83
N SER A 12 -18.21 57.24 -23.98
CA SER A 12 -16.99 57.61 -23.21
C SER A 12 -16.91 57.29 -21.71
N ALA A 13 -16.02 56.42 -21.23
CA ALA A 13 -14.54 56.40 -21.28
C ALA A 13 -13.87 57.49 -20.43
N ILE A 14 -12.88 57.11 -19.61
CA ILE A 14 -11.52 57.66 -19.53
C ILE A 14 -10.67 56.81 -18.54
N ALA A 15 -9.37 56.74 -18.85
CA ALA A 15 -8.32 55.87 -18.33
C ALA A 15 -7.51 56.42 -17.13
N LEU A 16 -6.90 55.50 -16.36
CA LEU A 16 -5.54 55.40 -15.71
C LEU A 16 -4.75 56.68 -15.27
N PRO A 17 -3.57 56.59 -14.58
CA PRO A 17 -3.11 55.84 -13.39
C PRO A 17 -2.31 56.74 -12.39
N SER A 18 -1.81 56.24 -11.24
CA SER A 18 -0.54 56.72 -10.62
C SER A 18 -0.02 55.85 -9.46
N LYS A 19 1.32 55.87 -9.27
CA LYS A 19 2.16 55.14 -8.31
C LYS A 19 2.72 56.10 -7.23
N PHE A 20 3.38 55.49 -6.21
CA PHE A 20 4.31 56.02 -5.17
C PHE A 20 3.63 56.46 -3.84
N THR A 21 4.13 56.21 -2.60
CA THR A 21 5.44 55.79 -2.04
C THR A 21 5.27 55.29 -0.58
N SER A 22 6.28 54.57 -0.06
CA SER A 22 6.45 53.93 1.27
C SER A 22 6.25 54.78 2.54
N THR A 23 5.90 54.13 3.67
CA THR A 23 6.71 54.13 4.92
C THR A 23 6.24 53.08 5.94
N SER A 24 7.21 52.53 6.67
CA SER A 24 7.11 51.51 7.73
C SER A 24 6.65 52.09 9.08
N GLN A 25 5.93 51.30 9.89
CA GLN A 25 6.18 51.20 11.34
C GLN A 25 5.48 49.99 11.97
N HIS A 26 6.29 49.21 12.68
CA HIS A 26 5.92 48.08 13.54
C HIS A 26 5.04 48.52 14.71
N HIS A 27 4.08 47.70 15.13
CA HIS A 27 3.84 47.40 16.56
C HIS A 27 3.20 46.02 16.73
N HIS A 28 3.81 45.26 17.63
CA HIS A 28 3.46 43.91 18.06
C HIS A 28 2.15 43.90 18.85
N LEU A 29 1.25 42.96 18.54
CA LEU A 29 0.35 42.37 19.54
C LEU A 29 0.33 40.85 19.37
N SER A 30 0.65 40.21 20.48
CA SER A 30 0.86 38.79 20.71
C SER A 30 -0.46 38.02 20.66
N SER A 31 -0.49 36.92 19.92
CA SER A 31 -1.50 35.86 20.07
C SER A 31 -0.80 34.57 20.52
N PRO A 32 -1.19 33.97 21.67
CA PRO A 32 -0.72 32.65 22.06
C PRO A 32 -1.56 31.57 21.35
N PHE A 33 -1.13 30.31 21.43
CA PHE A 33 -1.71 29.11 20.82
C PHE A 33 -1.17 28.74 19.43
N SER A 34 0.14 28.51 19.37
CA SER A 34 0.74 27.51 18.49
C SER A 34 1.06 26.28 19.33
N SER A 35 0.19 25.26 19.31
CA SER A 35 0.53 23.93 19.80
C SER A 35 0.99 23.09 18.61
N SER A 36 2.25 23.26 18.22
CA SER A 36 2.92 22.34 17.31
C SER A 36 3.08 21.00 18.04
N PHE A 37 2.25 20.01 17.71
CA PHE A 37 2.42 18.64 18.17
C PHE A 37 3.70 18.05 17.55
N ARG A 38 4.83 18.20 18.24
CA ARG A 38 6.05 17.44 17.93
C ARG A 38 5.90 16.05 18.53
N VAL A 39 5.63 15.06 17.70
CA VAL A 39 5.80 13.65 18.07
C VAL A 39 7.30 13.39 18.21
N LEU A 40 7.77 13.29 19.45
CA LEU A 40 9.10 12.83 19.80
C LEU A 40 9.16 11.31 19.60
N CYS A 41 9.81 10.86 18.53
CA CYS A 41 10.27 9.48 18.44
C CYS A 41 11.43 9.32 19.44
N CYS A 42 11.14 8.77 20.62
CA CYS A 42 12.18 8.36 21.56
C CYS A 42 12.89 7.12 21.00
N THR A 43 14.01 7.34 20.30
CA THR A 43 14.97 6.28 19.95
C THR A 43 15.72 5.88 21.22
N GLY A 44 15.18 4.90 21.94
CA GLY A 44 15.83 4.31 23.11
C GLY A 44 16.67 3.10 22.72
N SER A 45 17.97 3.31 22.46
CA SER A 45 18.95 2.24 22.44
C SER A 45 19.12 1.67 23.84
N SER A 46 18.74 0.41 24.06
CA SER A 46 19.35 -0.48 25.05
C SER A 46 18.92 -1.93 24.80
N SER A 47 19.93 -2.79 24.64
CA SER A 47 19.83 -4.24 24.55
C SER A 47 19.16 -4.84 25.80
N ARG A 48 17.92 -5.31 25.65
CA ARG A 48 17.30 -6.35 26.48
C ARG A 48 16.04 -6.83 25.77
N SER A 49 15.92 -8.14 25.61
CA SER A 49 14.73 -8.82 25.11
C SER A 49 13.51 -8.40 25.92
N ILE A 50 12.67 -7.55 25.33
CA ILE A 50 11.38 -7.17 25.91
C ILE A 50 10.40 -8.31 25.61
N PRO A 51 9.69 -8.87 26.60
CA PRO A 51 8.61 -9.79 26.34
C PRO A 51 7.57 -9.07 25.48
N ILE A 52 7.27 -9.61 24.30
CA ILE A 52 6.26 -9.11 23.37
C ILE A 52 4.87 -9.41 23.97
N THR A 53 4.53 -8.77 25.08
CA THR A 53 3.20 -8.79 25.71
C THR A 53 2.84 -7.42 26.26
N SER A 54 3.60 -6.37 25.95
CA SER A 54 3.22 -5.00 26.30
C SER A 54 2.14 -4.55 25.32
N HIS A 55 0.88 -4.66 25.76
CA HIS A 55 -0.30 -3.95 25.25
C HIS A 55 0.11 -2.82 24.30
N LEU A 56 -0.02 -3.04 22.98
CA LEU A 56 0.32 -2.01 22.00
C LEU A 56 -0.61 -0.83 22.29
N LYS A 57 -0.05 0.21 22.93
CA LYS A 57 -0.83 1.32 23.44
C LYS A 57 -1.31 2.12 22.24
N PHE A 58 -2.61 2.04 21.95
CA PHE A 58 -3.29 2.72 20.84
C PHE A 58 -3.37 4.25 21.03
N SER A 59 -2.25 4.89 21.39
CA SER A 59 -2.19 6.30 21.79
C SER A 59 -2.69 7.25 20.69
N LEU A 60 -2.53 6.87 19.42
CA LEU A 60 -3.11 7.60 18.29
C LEU A 60 -4.64 7.52 18.30
N HIS A 61 -5.19 6.31 18.36
CA HIS A 61 -6.63 6.08 18.42
C HIS A 61 -7.25 6.77 19.65
N ASP A 62 -6.58 6.70 20.81
CA ASP A 62 -7.02 7.36 22.04
C ASP A 62 -7.10 8.89 21.86
N ALA A 63 -6.11 9.49 21.19
CA ALA A 63 -6.08 10.93 20.91
C ALA A 63 -7.16 11.34 19.90
N LEU A 64 -7.39 10.52 18.87
CA LEU A 64 -8.43 10.74 17.85
C LEU A 64 -9.84 10.62 18.45
N ASP A 65 -10.09 9.58 19.25
CA ASP A 65 -11.36 9.41 19.99
C ASP A 65 -11.61 10.58 20.94
N SER A 66 -10.57 11.02 21.66
CA SER A 66 -10.65 12.20 22.55
C SER A 66 -10.94 13.50 21.79
N SER A 67 -10.64 13.53 20.49
CA SER A 67 -10.93 14.65 19.58
C SER A 67 -12.30 14.49 18.89
N GLY A 68 -13.07 13.45 19.23
CA GLY A 68 -14.40 13.19 18.68
C GLY A 68 -14.42 12.42 17.35
N ILE A 69 -13.26 11.92 16.88
CA ILE A 69 -13.19 11.07 15.68
C ILE A 69 -13.48 9.63 16.10
N GLN A 70 -14.47 8.99 15.48
CA GLN A 70 -14.79 7.59 15.77
C GLN A 70 -13.68 6.66 15.27
N THR A 71 -13.02 5.94 16.16
CA THR A 71 -11.94 5.00 15.79
C THR A 71 -12.28 3.52 15.95
N SER A 72 -13.56 3.15 16.17
CA SER A 72 -13.95 1.76 16.45
C SER A 72 -13.46 0.76 15.40
N HIS A 73 -13.69 1.06 14.12
CA HIS A 73 -13.29 0.19 13.01
C HIS A 73 -11.77 0.18 12.80
N ALA A 74 -11.11 1.33 12.97
CA ALA A 74 -9.65 1.43 12.92
C ALA A 74 -8.97 0.58 14.02
N ARG A 75 -9.53 0.60 15.25
CA ARG A 75 -9.04 -0.22 16.36
C ARG A 75 -9.22 -1.71 16.08
N GLU A 76 -10.39 -2.12 15.62
CA GLU A 76 -10.65 -3.52 15.26
C GLU A 76 -9.68 -4.00 14.17
N ALA A 77 -9.47 -3.20 13.13
CA ALA A 77 -8.50 -3.50 12.08
C ALA A 77 -7.07 -3.61 12.63
N ARG A 78 -6.66 -2.68 13.51
CA ARG A 78 -5.36 -2.72 14.16
C ARG A 78 -5.19 -3.95 15.06
N GLU A 79 -6.20 -4.34 15.83
CA GLU A 79 -6.19 -5.56 16.64
C GLU A 79 -6.03 -6.80 15.74
N GLY A 80 -6.76 -6.85 14.63
CA GLY A 80 -6.63 -7.87 13.60
C GLY A 80 -5.20 -7.96 13.05
N PHE A 81 -4.58 -6.82 12.71
CA PHE A 81 -3.18 -6.74 12.32
C PHE A 81 -2.25 -7.30 13.41
N CYS A 82 -2.41 -6.86 14.66
CA CYS A 82 -1.56 -7.31 15.77
C CYS A 82 -1.64 -8.82 15.97
N SER A 83 -2.84 -9.40 15.88
CA SER A 83 -3.04 -10.85 15.99
C SER A 83 -2.31 -11.67 14.92
N GLN A 84 -2.03 -11.08 13.74
CA GLN A 84 -1.23 -11.72 12.70
C GLN A 84 0.27 -11.55 12.95
N ILE A 85 0.69 -10.35 13.37
CA ILE A 85 2.09 -10.06 13.67
C ILE A 85 2.60 -10.86 14.87
N GLU A 86 1.76 -11.14 15.87
CA GLU A 86 2.11 -11.99 17.00
C GLU A 86 2.47 -13.42 16.60
N LYS A 87 2.00 -13.89 15.45
CA LYS A 87 2.35 -15.20 14.89
C LYS A 87 3.70 -15.20 14.17
N LEU A 88 4.29 -14.02 13.90
CA LEU A 88 5.51 -13.87 13.12
C LEU A 88 6.76 -14.07 14.01
N SER A 89 7.33 -15.27 13.97
CA SER A 89 8.59 -15.59 14.65
C SER A 89 9.80 -14.88 14.03
N ASP A 90 10.92 -14.82 14.75
CA ASP A 90 12.18 -14.25 14.25
C ASP A 90 12.65 -14.92 12.94
N ILE A 91 12.41 -16.23 12.81
CA ILE A 91 12.75 -16.98 11.59
C ILE A 91 11.85 -16.55 10.43
N GLU A 92 10.54 -16.41 10.65
CA GLU A 92 9.59 -16.05 9.60
C GLU A 92 9.74 -14.61 9.11
N ARG A 93 10.18 -13.72 10.00
CA ARG A 93 10.55 -12.33 9.66
C ARG A 93 11.60 -12.29 8.56
N GLU A 94 12.63 -13.14 8.68
CA GLU A 94 13.75 -13.21 7.76
C GLU A 94 13.51 -14.18 6.58
N THR A 95 12.45 -14.98 6.65
CA THR A 95 12.09 -15.93 5.59
C THR A 95 11.46 -15.22 4.38
N SER A 96 11.73 -15.75 3.19
CA SER A 96 11.10 -15.30 1.94
C SER A 96 9.58 -15.38 2.02
N ILE A 97 8.90 -14.38 1.44
CA ILE A 97 7.43 -14.26 1.43
C ILE A 97 6.72 -15.48 0.81
N SER A 98 7.39 -16.24 -0.05
CA SER A 98 6.84 -17.44 -0.71
C SER A 98 6.80 -18.69 0.18
N ILE A 99 7.50 -18.69 1.32
CA ILE A 99 7.65 -19.85 2.21
C ILE A 99 6.93 -19.63 3.55
N ASN A 100 6.43 -18.43 3.83
CA ASN A 100 5.74 -18.13 5.08
C ASN A 100 4.49 -19.02 5.27
N ARG A 101 4.44 -19.75 6.39
CA ARG A 101 3.39 -20.74 6.68
C ARG A 101 2.39 -20.30 7.74
N HIS A 102 2.81 -19.54 8.76
CA HIS A 102 1.96 -19.27 9.92
C HIS A 102 1.28 -17.90 9.86
N VAL A 103 1.81 -16.97 9.06
CA VAL A 103 1.25 -15.62 8.93
C VAL A 103 0.52 -15.45 7.62
N ASP A 104 -0.69 -14.93 7.70
CA ASP A 104 -1.45 -14.53 6.53
C ASP A 104 -1.07 -13.11 6.14
N LEU A 105 -0.09 -12.98 5.25
CA LEU A 105 0.41 -11.70 4.77
C LEU A 105 -0.67 -10.93 3.99
N GLY A 106 -1.52 -11.64 3.24
CA GLY A 106 -2.67 -11.07 2.54
C GLY A 106 -3.65 -10.42 3.50
N LYS A 107 -4.09 -11.16 4.52
CA LYS A 107 -4.98 -10.65 5.58
C LYS A 107 -4.33 -9.54 6.40
N THR A 108 -3.04 -9.63 6.67
CA THR A 108 -2.27 -8.58 7.36
C THR A 108 -2.28 -7.26 6.57
N ALA A 109 -2.04 -7.32 5.25
CA ALA A 109 -2.11 -6.15 4.38
C ALA A 109 -3.52 -5.56 4.29
N LEU A 110 -4.56 -6.40 4.33
CA LEU A 110 -5.95 -5.95 4.36
C LEU A 110 -6.33 -5.26 5.68
N TYR A 111 -5.81 -5.72 6.81
CA TYR A 111 -6.00 -5.03 8.09
C TYR A 111 -5.35 -3.65 8.11
N ILE A 112 -4.14 -3.49 7.54
CA ILE A 112 -3.52 -2.17 7.36
C ILE A 112 -4.43 -1.28 6.50
N ALA A 113 -4.91 -1.80 5.38
CA ALA A 113 -5.81 -1.04 4.51
C ALA A 113 -7.15 -0.68 5.19
N ALA A 114 -7.70 -1.56 6.02
CA ALA A 114 -8.95 -1.33 6.75
C ALA A 114 -8.79 -0.26 7.84
N GLU A 115 -7.64 -0.24 8.53
CA GLU A 115 -7.32 0.79 9.52
C GLU A 115 -7.22 2.15 8.84
N ASP A 116 -6.41 2.28 7.79
CA ASP A 116 -6.24 3.54 7.08
C ASP A 116 -7.53 4.02 6.42
N ASP A 117 -8.28 3.13 5.75
CA ASP A 117 -9.58 3.47 5.16
C ASP A 117 -10.55 4.01 6.22
N SER A 118 -10.60 3.40 7.41
CA SER A 118 -11.43 3.89 8.51
C SER A 118 -11.00 5.28 9.01
N LEU A 119 -9.69 5.55 9.07
CA LEU A 119 -9.15 6.82 9.56
C LEU A 119 -9.29 7.95 8.54
N VAL A 120 -9.12 7.65 7.25
CA VAL A 120 -9.13 8.65 6.16
C VAL A 120 -10.54 8.94 5.65
N SER A 121 -11.36 7.90 5.47
CA SER A 121 -12.69 8.06 4.86
C SER A 121 -13.78 8.43 5.86
N HIS A 122 -13.54 8.23 7.16
CA HIS A 122 -14.56 8.27 8.22
C HIS A 122 -15.80 7.44 7.89
N SER A 123 -15.64 6.35 7.13
CA SER A 123 -16.73 5.46 6.75
C SER A 123 -17.37 4.84 7.99
N SER A 124 -18.70 4.79 8.00
CA SER A 124 -19.47 4.05 9.00
C SER A 124 -19.45 2.52 8.75
N VAL A 125 -19.03 2.11 7.56
CA VAL A 125 -18.96 0.72 7.13
C VAL A 125 -17.49 0.29 7.06
N PRO A 126 -17.09 -0.80 7.76
CA PRO A 126 -15.72 -1.27 7.73
C PRO A 126 -15.37 -1.89 6.38
N LEU A 127 -14.09 -1.83 6.00
CA LEU A 127 -13.57 -2.58 4.86
C LEU A 127 -13.82 -4.10 5.09
N PRO A 128 -14.46 -4.82 4.16
CA PRO A 128 -14.80 -6.23 4.36
C PRO A 128 -13.58 -7.13 4.13
N VAL A 129 -12.69 -7.19 5.13
CA VAL A 129 -11.41 -7.93 5.07
C VAL A 129 -11.61 -9.36 4.59
N ASP A 130 -12.52 -10.12 5.21
CA ASP A 130 -12.72 -11.53 4.87
C ASP A 130 -13.20 -11.72 3.43
N ALA A 131 -14.05 -10.83 2.89
CA ALA A 131 -14.49 -10.90 1.50
C ALA A 131 -13.33 -10.67 0.50
N PHE A 132 -12.31 -9.89 0.87
CA PHE A 132 -11.11 -9.72 0.05
C PHE A 132 -10.11 -10.88 0.21
N VAL A 133 -10.10 -11.56 1.36
CA VAL A 133 -9.38 -12.84 1.53
C VAL A 133 -10.01 -13.91 0.65
N ASP A 134 -11.33 -14.09 0.70
CA ASP A 134 -12.06 -15.02 -0.19
C ASP A 134 -11.75 -14.73 -1.67
N ARG A 135 -11.64 -13.45 -2.03
CA ARG A 135 -11.28 -13.03 -3.39
C ARG A 135 -9.85 -13.41 -3.80
N LEU A 136 -8.89 -13.45 -2.86
CA LEU A 136 -7.54 -13.97 -3.10
C LEU A 136 -7.57 -15.49 -3.28
N ASP A 137 -8.37 -16.18 -2.49
CA ASP A 137 -8.54 -17.63 -2.59
C ASP A 137 -9.21 -18.01 -3.91
N ASP A 138 -10.25 -17.28 -4.33
CA ASP A 138 -10.89 -17.42 -5.65
C ASP A 138 -9.92 -17.14 -6.80
N LEU A 139 -9.03 -16.15 -6.64
CA LEU A 139 -7.99 -15.85 -7.61
C LEU A 139 -7.02 -17.04 -7.74
N SER A 140 -6.67 -17.67 -6.62
CA SER A 140 -5.82 -18.86 -6.59
C SER A 140 -6.53 -20.07 -7.19
N MET A 141 -7.78 -20.31 -6.82
CA MET A 141 -8.61 -21.41 -7.33
C MET A 141 -8.85 -21.29 -8.84
N GLY A 142 -8.98 -20.05 -9.32
CA GLY A 142 -9.09 -19.78 -10.75
C GLY A 142 -7.88 -20.29 -11.56
N TYR A 143 -6.69 -20.36 -10.97
CA TYR A 143 -5.51 -20.91 -11.64
C TYR A 143 -5.63 -22.42 -11.88
N CYS A 144 -6.31 -23.17 -10.99
CA CYS A 144 -6.48 -24.61 -11.14
C CYS A 144 -7.16 -25.01 -12.46
N SER A 145 -8.02 -24.15 -13.01
CA SER A 145 -8.64 -24.35 -14.33
C SER A 145 -7.67 -24.14 -15.51
N HIS A 146 -6.52 -23.51 -15.28
CA HIS A 146 -5.43 -23.29 -16.24
C HIS A 146 -4.25 -24.21 -16.05
N TYR A 147 -4.19 -24.88 -14.91
CA TYR A 147 -3.20 -25.90 -14.63
C TYR A 147 -3.38 -27.09 -15.59
N ASN A 148 -2.31 -27.45 -16.31
CA ASN A 148 -2.31 -28.56 -17.26
C ASN A 148 -1.14 -29.50 -16.94
N SER A 149 -1.25 -30.78 -17.29
CA SER A 149 -0.14 -31.75 -17.22
C SER A 149 1.18 -31.23 -17.82
N ALA A 150 1.12 -30.41 -18.88
CA ALA A 150 2.29 -29.78 -19.49
C ALA A 150 3.01 -28.79 -18.55
N SER A 151 2.30 -28.07 -17.67
CA SER A 151 2.92 -27.18 -16.68
C SER A 151 3.63 -27.94 -15.56
N ARG A 152 3.40 -29.25 -15.42
CA ARG A 152 4.11 -30.12 -14.47
C ARG A 152 5.43 -30.67 -15.01
N SER A 153 5.76 -30.40 -16.27
CA SER A 153 6.98 -30.93 -16.90
C SER A 153 8.27 -30.37 -16.31
N SER A 154 8.27 -29.12 -15.83
CA SER A 154 9.39 -28.50 -15.13
C SER A 154 8.92 -27.38 -14.19
N PRO A 155 9.70 -27.04 -13.14
CA PRO A 155 9.44 -25.86 -12.30
C PRO A 155 9.28 -24.57 -13.10
N GLU A 156 10.08 -24.39 -14.15
CA GLU A 156 10.04 -23.19 -14.99
C GLU A 156 8.72 -23.09 -15.77
N ASN A 157 8.28 -24.20 -16.39
CA ASN A 157 7.02 -24.22 -17.13
C ASN A 157 5.81 -23.98 -16.22
N PHE A 158 5.88 -24.42 -14.96
CA PHE A 158 4.88 -24.11 -13.95
C PHE A 158 4.83 -22.60 -13.66
N LEU A 159 5.98 -22.00 -13.37
CA LEU A 159 6.08 -20.58 -13.02
C LEU A 159 5.70 -19.68 -14.19
N ASP A 160 6.14 -20.00 -15.42
CA ASP A 160 5.74 -19.31 -16.65
C ASP A 160 4.23 -19.40 -16.87
N SER A 161 3.62 -20.57 -16.62
CA SER A 161 2.18 -20.74 -16.71
C SER A 161 1.43 -19.88 -15.68
N LEU A 162 1.94 -19.79 -14.46
CA LEU A 162 1.37 -18.95 -13.40
C LEU A 162 1.49 -17.45 -13.74
N GLU A 163 2.62 -17.02 -14.27
CA GLU A 163 2.85 -15.66 -14.73
C GLU A 163 1.91 -15.27 -15.86
N ASN A 164 1.76 -16.12 -16.88
CA ASN A 164 0.81 -15.90 -17.98
C ASN A 164 -0.64 -15.83 -17.46
N TYR A 165 -0.99 -16.65 -16.47
CA TYR A 165 -2.31 -16.58 -15.84
C TYR A 165 -2.53 -15.24 -15.12
N LEU A 166 -1.57 -14.81 -14.30
CA LEU A 166 -1.73 -13.64 -13.45
C LEU A 166 -1.66 -12.34 -14.28
N TYR A 167 -0.67 -12.22 -15.15
CA TYR A 167 -0.38 -10.96 -15.85
C TYR A 167 -1.14 -10.83 -17.16
N ASP A 168 -1.15 -11.86 -18.00
CA ASP A 168 -1.83 -11.77 -19.30
C ASP A 168 -3.33 -12.01 -19.17
N LYS A 169 -3.71 -13.10 -18.49
CA LYS A 169 -5.11 -13.52 -18.43
C LYS A 169 -5.94 -12.79 -17.38
N LYS A 170 -5.40 -12.57 -16.17
CA LYS A 170 -6.06 -11.76 -15.14
C LYS A 170 -5.75 -10.27 -15.25
N GLY A 171 -4.80 -9.90 -16.10
CA GLY A 171 -4.52 -8.50 -16.45
C GLY A 171 -3.85 -7.70 -15.35
N PHE A 172 -3.22 -8.36 -14.37
CA PHE A 172 -2.48 -7.65 -13.33
C PHE A 172 -1.26 -6.97 -13.95
N ARG A 173 -1.10 -5.69 -13.65
CA ARG A 173 0.01 -4.88 -14.15
C ARG A 173 0.50 -3.92 -13.08
N ARG A 174 1.72 -3.44 -13.27
CA ARG A 174 2.32 -2.42 -12.41
C ARG A 174 1.68 -1.06 -12.66
N SER A 175 1.38 -0.32 -11.60
CA SER A 175 0.91 1.06 -11.70
C SER A 175 2.02 1.96 -12.26
N ASN A 176 1.68 2.86 -13.18
CA ASN A 176 2.66 3.73 -13.84
C ASN A 176 3.12 4.83 -12.87
N THR A 177 4.35 4.73 -12.38
CA THR A 177 4.94 5.65 -11.39
C THR A 177 5.43 6.98 -11.96
N LYS A 178 5.32 7.22 -13.28
CA LYS A 178 6.01 8.35 -13.92
C LYS A 178 5.53 9.74 -13.48
N PHE A 179 4.33 9.90 -12.90
CA PHE A 179 3.79 11.24 -12.63
C PHE A 179 3.00 11.42 -11.31
N GLN A 180 2.59 10.35 -10.61
CA GLN A 180 1.94 10.44 -9.30
C GLN A 180 1.91 9.04 -8.63
N LEU A 181 2.24 8.93 -7.35
CA LEU A 181 1.87 7.73 -6.58
C LEU A 181 0.35 7.70 -6.54
N GLU A 182 -0.27 6.82 -7.32
CA GLU A 182 -1.71 6.57 -7.20
C GLU A 182 -1.93 5.79 -5.89
N PRO A 183 -2.59 6.38 -4.86
CA PRO A 183 -2.77 5.73 -3.55
C PRO A 183 -3.44 4.36 -3.67
N ARG A 184 -4.31 4.23 -4.66
CA ARG A 184 -5.05 3.02 -5.03
C ARG A 184 -4.14 1.84 -5.40
N SER A 185 -2.91 2.09 -5.84
CA SER A 185 -1.97 1.01 -6.17
C SER A 185 -1.28 0.40 -4.94
N LEU A 186 -1.43 1.02 -3.76
CA LEU A 186 -0.71 0.67 -2.54
C LEU A 186 -1.51 -0.29 -1.63
N TYR A 187 -2.83 -0.36 -1.78
CA TYR A 187 -3.70 -1.21 -0.96
C TYR A 187 -4.18 -2.46 -1.70
N LEU A 188 -4.08 -3.61 -1.02
CA LEU A 188 -4.37 -4.91 -1.62
C LEU A 188 -5.80 -5.00 -2.19
N HIS A 189 -6.79 -4.53 -1.44
CA HIS A 189 -8.21 -4.57 -1.84
C HIS A 189 -8.46 -3.81 -3.15
N THR A 190 -7.77 -2.68 -3.34
CA THR A 190 -7.88 -1.85 -4.54
C THR A 190 -7.16 -2.52 -5.72
N VAL A 191 -5.97 -3.09 -5.49
CA VAL A 191 -5.20 -3.82 -6.53
C VAL A 191 -5.95 -5.05 -7.02
N LEU A 192 -6.61 -5.81 -6.13
CA LEU A 192 -7.45 -6.94 -6.51
C LEU A 192 -8.64 -6.53 -7.38
N THR A 193 -9.10 -5.28 -7.26
CA THR A 193 -10.21 -4.73 -8.03
C THR A 193 -9.76 -4.19 -9.38
N HIS A 194 -8.76 -3.32 -9.40
CA HIS A 194 -8.35 -2.61 -10.61
C HIS A 194 -7.26 -3.33 -11.41
N ARG A 195 -6.69 -4.41 -10.85
CA ARG A 195 -5.59 -5.19 -11.45
C ARG A 195 -4.38 -4.31 -11.78
N SER A 196 -4.19 -3.23 -11.03
CA SER A 196 -3.11 -2.27 -11.16
C SER A 196 -2.55 -1.98 -9.78
N GLY A 197 -1.28 -2.32 -9.54
CA GLY A 197 -0.71 -2.26 -8.20
C GLY A 197 0.78 -1.95 -8.17
N SER A 198 1.24 -1.59 -6.96
CA SER A 198 2.66 -1.46 -6.66
C SER A 198 3.34 -2.82 -6.75
N LEU A 199 4.67 -2.80 -6.88
CA LEU A 199 5.45 -4.02 -6.95
C LEU A 199 5.28 -4.88 -5.68
N THR A 200 5.20 -4.23 -4.52
CA THR A 200 4.94 -4.84 -3.21
C THR A 200 3.61 -5.58 -3.22
N MET A 201 2.53 -4.95 -3.67
CA MET A 201 1.20 -5.58 -3.72
C MET A 201 1.15 -6.73 -4.73
N LEU A 202 1.78 -6.58 -5.90
CA LEU A 202 1.84 -7.67 -6.89
C LEU A 202 2.65 -8.86 -6.36
N SER A 203 3.75 -8.61 -5.65
CA SER A 203 4.58 -9.66 -5.04
C SER A 203 3.81 -10.41 -3.95
N LEU A 204 3.05 -9.67 -3.14
CA LEU A 204 2.15 -10.25 -2.14
C LEU A 204 1.11 -11.16 -2.80
N ILE A 205 0.38 -10.67 -3.82
CA ILE A 205 -0.61 -11.49 -4.55
C ILE A 205 0.04 -12.75 -5.12
N TYR A 206 1.22 -12.63 -5.73
CA TYR A 206 1.94 -13.78 -6.28
C TYR A 206 2.29 -14.79 -5.17
N SER A 207 2.78 -14.33 -4.02
CA SER A 207 3.10 -15.19 -2.88
C SER A 207 1.88 -15.89 -2.28
N GLU A 208 0.73 -15.20 -2.21
CA GLU A 208 -0.52 -15.75 -1.69
C GLU A 208 -1.04 -16.87 -2.61
N ILE A 209 -0.95 -16.70 -3.92
CA ILE A 209 -1.29 -17.77 -4.87
C ILE A 209 -0.36 -18.96 -4.70
N LEU A 210 0.97 -18.76 -4.65
CA LEU A 210 1.92 -19.85 -4.42
C LEU A 210 1.65 -20.61 -3.12
N LYS A 211 1.31 -19.89 -2.05
CA LYS A 211 0.96 -20.45 -0.75
C LYS A 211 -0.26 -21.37 -0.87
N MET A 212 -1.32 -20.92 -1.54
CA MET A 212 -2.51 -21.75 -1.78
C MET A 212 -2.22 -22.97 -2.65
N LEU A 213 -1.46 -22.81 -3.74
CA LEU A 213 -1.07 -23.93 -4.60
C LEU A 213 -0.22 -24.97 -3.86
N ARG A 214 0.63 -24.54 -2.92
CA ARG A 214 1.38 -25.43 -2.03
C ARG A 214 0.47 -26.17 -1.06
N LEU A 215 -0.51 -25.49 -0.46
CA LEU A 215 -1.49 -26.12 0.43
C LEU A 215 -2.35 -27.17 -0.30
N TRP A 216 -2.69 -26.94 -1.57
CA TRP A 216 -3.39 -27.93 -2.41
C TRP A 216 -2.49 -29.02 -2.98
N GLY A 217 -1.18 -29.02 -2.69
CA GLY A 217 -0.24 -30.03 -3.19
C GLY A 217 0.08 -29.92 -4.68
N LEU A 218 -0.21 -28.78 -5.31
CA LEU A 218 0.12 -28.49 -6.72
C LEU A 218 1.54 -27.94 -6.90
N LEU A 219 2.16 -27.46 -5.82
CA LEU A 219 3.53 -26.96 -5.78
C LEU A 219 4.39 -27.83 -4.84
N ASP A 220 5.32 -28.59 -5.42
CA ASP A 220 6.19 -29.56 -4.73
C ASP A 220 7.66 -29.13 -4.64
N PHE A 221 7.99 -27.92 -5.10
CA PHE A 221 9.33 -27.34 -5.04
C PHE A 221 9.32 -25.97 -4.34
N ASP A 222 10.51 -25.53 -3.89
CA ASP A 222 10.69 -24.22 -3.26
C ASP A 222 10.84 -23.11 -4.29
N VAL A 223 9.98 -22.10 -4.17
CA VAL A 223 9.95 -20.93 -5.04
C VAL A 223 10.48 -19.75 -4.27
N GLU A 224 11.30 -18.92 -4.90
CA GLU A 224 11.61 -17.57 -4.45
C GLU A 224 11.02 -16.57 -5.43
N ILE A 225 10.66 -15.39 -4.94
CA ILE A 225 10.08 -14.32 -5.76
C ILE A 225 11.18 -13.28 -6.01
N PHE A 226 11.48 -13.06 -7.27
CA PHE A 226 12.34 -11.99 -7.71
C PHE A 226 11.61 -10.65 -7.59
N PHE A 227 12.16 -9.74 -6.79
CA PHE A 227 11.66 -8.39 -6.59
C PHE A 227 12.45 -7.38 -7.46
N PRO A 228 11.95 -7.00 -8.65
CA PRO A 228 12.67 -6.12 -9.56
C PRO A 228 12.78 -4.69 -9.02
N HIS A 229 13.94 -4.05 -9.21
CA HIS A 229 14.15 -2.67 -8.77
C HIS A 229 13.94 -1.63 -9.89
N ASP A 230 13.58 -2.08 -11.10
CA ASP A 230 13.23 -1.19 -12.22
C ASP A 230 11.76 -0.75 -12.16
N PHE A 231 11.28 0.04 -13.13
CA PHE A 231 9.93 0.61 -13.17
C PHE A 231 8.88 -0.19 -13.97
N HIS A 232 9.28 -1.25 -14.68
CA HIS A 232 8.43 -1.90 -15.68
C HIS A 232 8.26 -3.40 -15.46
N SER A 233 9.24 -4.03 -14.84
CA SER A 233 9.23 -5.45 -14.52
C SER A 233 8.20 -5.76 -13.45
N LEU A 234 7.66 -6.97 -13.58
CA LEU A 234 6.71 -7.57 -12.67
C LEU A 234 7.44 -8.59 -11.78
N PRO A 235 6.90 -8.89 -10.59
CA PRO A 235 7.43 -9.95 -9.74
C PRO A 235 7.39 -11.29 -10.50
N ARG A 236 8.44 -12.09 -10.37
CA ARG A 236 8.54 -13.39 -11.03
C ARG A 236 9.00 -14.45 -10.06
N GLY A 237 8.45 -15.64 -10.20
CA GLY A 237 8.89 -16.78 -9.40
C GLY A 237 10.09 -17.44 -10.04
N TYR A 238 10.99 -18.00 -9.24
CA TYR A 238 12.04 -18.89 -9.72
C TYR A 238 12.27 -20.04 -8.74
N HIS A 239 12.78 -21.15 -9.26
CA HIS A 239 13.10 -22.30 -8.43
C HIS A 239 14.32 -22.00 -7.55
N LYS A 240 14.14 -22.07 -6.22
CA LYS A 240 15.16 -21.73 -5.22
C LYS A 240 16.49 -22.46 -5.44
N LEU A 241 16.48 -23.72 -5.86
CA LEU A 241 17.72 -24.48 -6.10
C LEU A 241 18.56 -23.96 -7.27
N LYS A 242 17.98 -23.12 -8.14
CA LYS A 242 18.68 -22.46 -9.25
C LYS A 242 19.12 -21.03 -8.91
N SER A 243 18.91 -20.57 -7.68
CA SER A 243 19.33 -19.23 -7.24
C SER A 243 20.84 -19.07 -7.34
N LYS A 244 21.28 -17.98 -7.94
CA LYS A 244 22.67 -17.51 -7.82
C LYS A 244 22.79 -16.61 -6.59
N GLU A 245 24.00 -16.46 -6.06
CA GLU A 245 24.25 -15.57 -4.92
C GLU A 245 23.85 -14.10 -5.19
N SER A 246 23.89 -13.68 -6.47
CA SER A 246 23.37 -12.39 -6.94
C SER A 246 21.85 -12.21 -6.78
N ASP A 247 21.11 -13.31 -6.72
CA ASP A 247 19.65 -13.28 -6.70
C ASP A 247 19.14 -13.03 -5.27
N HIS A 248 19.97 -13.29 -4.25
CA HIS A 248 19.64 -13.07 -2.84
C HIS A 248 19.38 -11.60 -2.50
N SER A 249 20.00 -10.64 -3.19
CA SER A 249 19.70 -9.21 -2.99
C SER A 249 18.30 -8.79 -3.47
N HIS A 250 17.62 -9.67 -4.22
CA HIS A 250 16.29 -9.43 -4.77
C HIS A 250 15.19 -10.27 -4.10
N VAL A 251 15.52 -11.04 -3.06
CA VAL A 251 14.54 -11.84 -2.32
C VAL A 251 13.85 -10.95 -1.30
N LEU A 252 12.54 -10.81 -1.43
CA LEU A 252 11.74 -10.08 -0.45
C LEU A 252 11.40 -10.98 0.75
N THR A 253 11.76 -10.53 1.95
CA THR A 253 11.41 -11.21 3.21
C THR A 253 10.06 -10.74 3.74
N SER A 254 9.44 -11.53 4.62
CA SER A 254 8.16 -11.17 5.25
C SER A 254 8.26 -9.82 5.98
N GLN A 255 9.35 -9.59 6.71
CA GLN A 255 9.56 -8.32 7.40
C GLN A 255 9.75 -7.14 6.42
N ALA A 256 10.56 -7.30 5.37
CA ALA A 256 10.76 -6.24 4.39
C ALA A 256 9.46 -5.88 3.66
N LEU A 257 8.66 -6.88 3.28
CA LEU A 257 7.33 -6.68 2.71
C LEU A 257 6.43 -5.87 3.66
N LEU A 258 6.33 -6.27 4.93
CA LEU A 258 5.47 -5.58 5.90
C LEU A 258 5.93 -4.14 6.15
N VAL A 259 7.24 -3.89 6.20
CA VAL A 259 7.79 -2.54 6.31
C VAL A 259 7.39 -1.70 5.09
N GLU A 260 7.52 -2.21 3.88
CA GLU A 260 7.09 -1.51 2.66
C GLU A 260 5.60 -1.14 2.73
N ILE A 261 4.73 -2.08 3.11
CA ILE A 261 3.28 -1.85 3.20
C ILE A 261 2.96 -0.76 4.23
N VAL A 262 3.56 -0.82 5.42
CA VAL A 262 3.33 0.16 6.50
C VAL A 262 3.96 1.53 6.17
N VAL A 263 5.10 1.57 5.48
CA VAL A 263 5.75 2.83 5.08
C VAL A 263 4.90 3.59 4.07
N PHE A 264 4.29 2.89 3.11
CA PHE A 264 3.36 3.52 2.16
C PHE A 264 2.17 4.16 2.86
N ASP A 265 1.63 3.49 3.87
CA ASP A 265 0.53 3.98 4.70
C ASP A 265 0.93 5.25 5.49
N LEU A 266 2.08 5.21 6.17
CA LEU A 266 2.60 6.36 6.91
C LEU A 266 2.92 7.56 6.01
N HIS A 267 3.32 7.31 4.76
CA HIS A 267 3.57 8.36 3.77
C HIS A 267 2.25 8.99 3.29
N LEU A 268 1.18 8.21 3.15
CA LEU A 268 -0.15 8.72 2.82
C LEU A 268 -0.73 9.57 3.95
N LEU A 269 -0.63 9.11 5.20
CA LEU A 269 -1.04 9.88 6.37
C LEU A 269 -0.25 11.19 6.52
N ARG A 270 1.03 11.21 6.13
CA ARG A 270 1.83 12.45 6.09
C ARG A 270 1.42 13.39 4.97
N LEU A 271 1.05 12.88 3.79
CA LEU A 271 0.57 13.70 2.68
C LEU A 271 -0.81 14.31 2.96
N LEU A 272 -1.67 13.61 3.70
CA LEU A 272 -2.97 14.12 4.14
C LEU A 272 -2.87 15.13 5.30
N ASN A 273 -1.76 15.15 6.04
CA ASN A 273 -1.49 16.12 7.12
C ASN A 273 -0.67 17.36 6.67
N ILE A 274 -0.42 17.51 5.36
CA ILE A 274 0.12 18.74 4.77
C ILE A 274 -1.02 19.40 3.97
N GLY A 275 -1.90 20.07 4.70
CA GLY A 275 -2.98 20.92 4.19
C GLY A 275 -3.34 21.98 5.21
#